data_AF-A0A3A0DMJ0-F1
#
_entry.id   AF-A0A3A0DMJ0-F1
#
_cell.length_a   1.000
_cell.length_b   1.000
_cell.length_c   1.000
_cell.angle_alpha   90.00
_cell.angle_beta   90.00
_cell.angle_gamma   90.00
#
_symmetry.space_group_name_H-M   'P 1'
#
loop_
_entity.id
_entity.type
_entity.pdbx_description
1 polymer ?
#
loop_
_entity_poly.entity_id
_entity_poly.type
_entity_poly.pdbx_seq_one_letter_code
_entity_poly.pdbx_strand_id
1 'polypeptide(L)'
;MQSNFRRLLLLLVLLGSSAVDFAAEPEKETAGPPVAGDVAAWVDAQVAKLSPTADEKRFDQIGWSTEIEPAMALAKKHGRPTFLFTHDGRMAEGRC
;
A
#
# COMPACT_ATOMS: atom_id res chain seq x y z
N MET A 1 16.25 -47.47 15.14
CA MET A 1 16.29 -46.91 13.77
C MET A 1 15.75 -45.45 13.69
N GLN A 2 15.91 -44.62 14.74
CA GLN A 2 15.40 -43.24 14.80
C GLN A 2 16.49 -42.14 14.79
N SER A 3 17.77 -42.51 14.98
CA SER A 3 18.90 -41.55 15.10
C SER A 3 19.27 -40.87 13.78
N ASN A 4 19.16 -41.58 12.66
CA ASN A 4 19.68 -41.11 11.38
C ASN A 4 18.73 -40.11 10.69
N PHE A 5 17.43 -40.21 10.97
CA PHE A 5 16.42 -39.30 10.41
C PHE A 5 16.55 -37.88 10.97
N ARG A 6 16.87 -37.77 12.27
CA ARG A 6 17.08 -36.48 12.95
C ARG A 6 18.35 -35.78 12.49
N ARG A 7 19.41 -36.54 12.18
CA ARG A 7 20.67 -36.02 11.61
C ARG A 7 20.50 -35.57 10.16
N LEU A 8 19.68 -36.28 9.39
CA LEU A 8 19.36 -35.92 8.01
C LEU A 8 18.49 -34.65 7.93
N LEU A 9 17.55 -34.47 8.86
CA LEU A 9 16.72 -33.27 8.94
C LEU A 9 17.52 -32.02 9.34
N LEU A 10 18.53 -32.17 10.22
CA LEU A 10 19.41 -31.07 10.64
C LEU A 10 20.36 -30.60 9.53
N LEU A 11 20.79 -31.48 8.63
CA LEU A 11 21.62 -31.11 7.48
C LEU A 11 20.83 -30.35 6.40
N LEU A 12 19.53 -30.64 6.24
CA LEU A 12 18.66 -29.93 5.29
C LEU A 12 18.34 -28.48 5.71
N VAL A 13 18.33 -28.19 7.01
CA VAL A 13 18.09 -26.82 7.51
C VAL A 13 19.33 -25.91 7.33
N LEU A 14 20.54 -26.48 7.30
CA LEU A 14 21.79 -25.71 7.18
C LEU A 14 22.15 -25.29 5.74
N LEU A 15 21.51 -25.86 4.71
CA LEU A 15 21.78 -25.52 3.30
C LEU A 15 20.81 -24.47 2.70
N GLY A 16 19.86 -23.96 3.48
CA GLY A 16 18.85 -23.00 3.01
C GLY A 16 19.26 -21.52 3.07
N SER A 17 20.56 -21.19 3.14
CA SER A 17 21.06 -19.80 3.10
C SER A 17 21.49 -19.42 1.69
N SER A 18 20.55 -19.43 0.74
CA SER A 18 20.74 -18.73 -0.53
C SER A 18 20.44 -17.27 -0.29
N ALA A 19 21.45 -16.44 -0.48
CA ALA A 19 21.39 -14.98 -0.40
C ALA A 19 20.09 -14.43 -1.01
N VAL A 20 19.35 -13.67 -0.20
CA VAL A 20 18.41 -12.70 -0.75
C VAL A 20 19.30 -11.59 -1.29
N ASP A 21 19.65 -11.66 -2.58
CA ASP A 21 20.22 -10.54 -3.31
C ASP A 21 19.17 -9.42 -3.27
N PHE A 22 19.33 -8.52 -2.31
CA PHE A 22 18.68 -7.21 -2.30
C PHE A 22 19.31 -6.42 -3.45
N ALA A 23 18.91 -6.75 -4.67
CA ALA A 23 19.22 -5.95 -5.84
C ALA A 23 18.60 -4.57 -5.59
N ALA A 24 19.44 -3.61 -5.22
CA ALA A 24 19.08 -2.22 -5.17
C ALA A 24 18.51 -1.85 -6.53
N GLU A 25 17.20 -1.61 -6.59
CA GLU A 25 16.57 -1.08 -7.80
C GLU A 25 17.25 0.26 -8.11
N PRO A 26 17.66 0.51 -9.37
CA PRO A 26 18.29 1.77 -9.72
C PRO A 26 17.32 2.89 -9.38
N GLU A 27 17.77 3.83 -8.54
CA GLU A 27 17.00 5.00 -8.12
C GLU A 27 16.60 5.75 -9.38
N LYS A 28 15.33 5.58 -9.78
CA LYS A 28 14.80 6.13 -11.02
C LYS A 28 14.69 7.63 -10.82
N GLU A 29 15.71 8.36 -11.28
CA GLU A 29 15.79 9.81 -11.25
C GLU A 29 14.45 10.41 -11.73
N THR A 30 13.67 10.91 -10.78
CA THR A 30 12.40 11.58 -11.05
C THR A 30 12.74 12.96 -11.58
N ALA A 31 12.86 13.07 -12.90
CA ALA A 31 13.05 14.35 -13.57
C ALA A 31 12.02 15.37 -13.06
N GLY A 32 12.51 16.41 -12.36
CA GLY A 32 11.70 17.50 -11.84
C GLY A 32 11.01 18.31 -12.94
N PRO A 33 10.20 19.31 -12.57
CA PRO A 33 9.53 20.15 -13.55
C PRO A 33 10.54 20.81 -14.52
N PRO A 34 10.18 20.98 -15.80
CA PRO A 34 11.06 21.61 -16.78
C PRO A 34 11.37 23.05 -16.38
N VAL A 35 12.67 23.41 -16.37
CA VAL A 35 13.16 24.74 -15.97
C VAL A 35 12.76 25.83 -16.99
N ALA A 36 12.52 25.43 -18.24
CA ALA A 36 11.89 26.24 -19.28
C ALA A 36 11.12 25.30 -20.24
N GLY A 37 9.85 25.61 -20.53
CA GLY A 37 8.98 24.80 -21.39
C GLY A 37 7.51 24.82 -20.97
N ASP A 38 6.70 23.96 -21.58
CA ASP A 38 5.27 23.83 -21.30
C ASP A 38 5.04 23.03 -20.00
N VAL A 39 4.98 23.76 -18.89
CA VAL A 39 4.73 23.21 -17.56
C VAL A 39 3.38 22.49 -17.48
N ALA A 40 2.36 22.94 -18.22
CA ALA A 40 1.04 22.32 -18.20
C ALA A 40 1.10 20.88 -18.73
N ALA A 41 1.77 20.68 -19.87
CA ALA A 41 1.97 19.35 -20.43
C ALA A 41 2.76 18.42 -19.48
N TRP A 42 3.75 18.94 -18.76
CA TRP A 42 4.48 18.15 -17.75
C TRP A 42 3.59 17.78 -16.56
N VAL A 43 2.77 18.72 -16.06
CA VAL A 43 1.81 18.45 -14.97
C VAL A 43 0.81 17.40 -15.41
N ASP A 44 0.21 17.51 -16.59
CA ASP A 44 -0.74 16.53 -17.11
C ASP A 44 -0.11 15.14 -17.22
N ALA A 45 1.15 15.05 -17.66
CA ALA A 45 1.88 13.79 -17.69
C ALA A 45 2.12 13.21 -16.29
N GLN A 46 2.46 14.04 -15.30
CA GLN A 46 2.62 13.59 -13.91
C GLN A 46 1.28 13.17 -13.31
N VAL A 47 0.21 13.93 -13.54
CA VAL A 47 -1.13 13.60 -13.07
C VAL A 47 -1.58 12.28 -13.67
N ALA A 48 -1.42 12.07 -14.97
CA ALA A 48 -1.77 10.80 -15.62
C ALA A 48 -0.96 9.62 -15.06
N LYS A 49 0.34 9.83 -14.78
CA LYS A 49 1.23 8.82 -14.24
C LYS A 49 0.92 8.45 -12.79
N LEU A 50 0.56 9.43 -11.96
CA LEU A 50 0.36 9.27 -10.52
C LEU A 50 -1.10 9.07 -10.13
N SER A 51 -2.04 9.31 -11.06
CA SER A 51 -3.45 9.09 -10.81
C SER A 51 -3.73 7.61 -10.55
N PRO A 52 -4.59 7.28 -9.57
CA PRO A 52 -4.99 5.92 -9.32
C PRO A 52 -5.62 5.28 -10.58
N THR A 53 -5.21 4.05 -10.86
CA THR A 53 -5.83 3.19 -11.87
C THR A 53 -7.28 2.86 -11.50
N ALA A 54 -8.04 2.33 -12.45
CA ALA A 54 -9.43 1.93 -12.21
C ALA A 54 -9.56 0.91 -11.07
N ASP A 55 -8.60 -0.02 -10.96
CA ASP A 55 -8.60 -1.04 -9.90
C ASP A 55 -8.26 -0.46 -8.52
N GLU A 56 -7.44 0.59 -8.47
CA GLU A 56 -7.09 1.31 -7.23
C GLU A 56 -8.24 2.22 -6.77
N LYS A 57 -9.03 2.78 -7.71
CA LYS A 57 -10.25 3.55 -7.42
C LYS A 57 -11.40 2.70 -6.85
N ARG A 58 -11.25 1.37 -6.75
CA ARG A 58 -12.26 0.53 -6.07
C ARG A 58 -12.50 0.95 -4.62
N PHE A 59 -11.53 1.63 -4.00
CA PHE A 59 -11.71 2.22 -2.67
C PHE A 59 -12.85 3.26 -2.61
N ASP A 60 -13.10 3.98 -3.71
CA ASP A 60 -14.21 4.95 -3.81
C ASP A 60 -15.59 4.26 -3.79
N GLN A 61 -15.65 2.95 -4.04
CA GLN A 61 -16.88 2.16 -3.95
C GLN A 61 -17.21 1.74 -2.51
N ILE A 62 -16.34 2.05 -1.55
CA ILE A 62 -16.63 1.90 -0.13
C ILE A 62 -17.59 3.02 0.25
N GLY A 63 -18.76 2.66 0.80
CA GLY A 63 -19.72 3.64 1.26
C GLY A 63 -19.19 4.39 2.48
N TRP A 64 -18.93 5.69 2.33
CA TRP A 64 -18.57 6.57 3.42
C TRP A 64 -19.83 7.10 4.09
N SER A 65 -19.85 7.09 5.42
CA SER A 65 -20.90 7.73 6.21
C SER A 65 -20.26 8.65 7.23
N THR A 66 -20.84 9.83 7.41
CA THR A 66 -20.40 10.80 8.43
C THR A 66 -20.95 10.46 9.82
N GLU A 67 -21.92 9.54 9.91
CA GLU A 67 -22.61 9.17 11.13
C GLU A 67 -22.44 7.67 11.42
N ILE A 68 -22.26 7.31 12.70
CA ILE A 68 -21.98 5.93 13.11
C ILE A 68 -23.20 5.01 12.90
N GLU A 69 -24.39 5.45 13.30
CA GLU A 69 -25.62 4.64 13.22
C GLU A 69 -25.97 4.23 11.77
N PRO A 70 -26.01 5.15 10.78
CA PRO A 70 -26.19 4.78 9.38
C PRO A 70 -25.09 3.87 8.83
N ALA A 71 -23.83 4.09 9.22
CA ALA A 71 -22.72 3.22 8.81
C ALA A 71 -22.95 1.78 9.27
N MET A 72 -23.32 1.59 10.53
CA MET A 72 -23.62 0.28 11.11
C MET A 72 -24.84 -0.39 10.46
N ALA A 73 -25.90 0.37 10.19
CA ALA A 73 -27.08 -0.15 9.51
C ALA A 73 -26.76 -0.65 8.10
N LEU A 74 -25.96 0.10 7.33
CA LEU A 74 -25.49 -0.29 6.00
C LEU A 74 -24.57 -1.51 6.05
N ALA A 75 -23.62 -1.52 6.98
CA ALA A 75 -22.71 -2.64 7.21
C ALA A 75 -23.49 -3.94 7.49
N LYS A 76 -24.48 -3.90 8.39
CA LYS A 76 -25.36 -5.04 8.67
C LYS A 76 -26.17 -5.48 7.46
N LYS A 77 -26.76 -4.53 6.72
CA LYS A 77 -27.57 -4.81 5.53
C LYS A 77 -26.77 -5.52 4.43
N HIS A 78 -25.50 -5.16 4.27
CA HIS A 78 -24.64 -5.68 3.20
C HIS A 78 -23.66 -6.77 3.66
N GLY A 79 -23.67 -7.15 4.95
CA GLY A 79 -22.73 -8.13 5.50
C GLY A 79 -21.26 -7.68 5.42
N ARG A 80 -21.00 -6.38 5.58
CA ARG A 80 -19.67 -5.76 5.46
C ARG A 80 -19.17 -5.28 6.82
N PRO A 81 -17.85 -5.32 7.11
CA PRO A 81 -17.30 -4.70 8.30
C PRO A 81 -17.40 -3.17 8.24
N THR A 82 -17.38 -2.53 9.41
CA THR A 82 -17.29 -1.06 9.56
C THR A 82 -15.90 -0.68 10.06
N PHE A 83 -15.30 0.34 9.46
CA PHE A 83 -14.05 0.95 9.92
C PHE A 83 -14.35 2.38 10.39
N LEU A 84 -13.88 2.74 11.59
CA LEU A 84 -14.04 4.07 12.14
C LEU A 84 -12.73 4.83 12.01
N PHE A 85 -12.76 5.92 11.24
CA PHE A 85 -11.66 6.88 11.19
C PHE A 85 -11.99 8.04 12.12
N THR A 86 -11.28 8.13 13.24
CA THR A 86 -11.33 9.29 14.13
C THR A 86 -10.08 10.13 13.91
N HIS A 87 -10.26 11.43 13.68
CA HIS A 87 -9.14 12.35 13.72
C HIS A 87 -8.94 12.80 15.17
N ASP A 88 -7.86 12.32 15.81
CA ASP A 88 -7.32 12.93 17.03
C ASP A 88 -5.96 13.54 16.68
N GLY A 89 -6.00 14.66 15.97
CA GLY A 89 -4.80 15.31 15.44
C GLY A 89 -4.98 16.80 15.23
N ARG A 90 -3.91 17.57 15.50
CA ARG A 90 -3.86 19.00 15.17
C ARG A 90 -3.47 19.13 13.71
N MET A 91 -4.45 19.07 12.81
CA MET A 91 -4.26 19.14 11.34
C MET A 91 -3.41 20.35 10.90
N ALA A 92 -3.45 21.45 11.65
CA ALA A 92 -2.64 22.64 11.41
C ALA A 92 -1.13 22.45 11.62
N GLU A 93 -0.70 21.36 12.27
CA GLU A 93 0.70 21.09 12.62
C GLU A 93 1.32 19.98 11.76
N GLY A 94 0.57 19.44 10.79
CA GLY A 94 1.09 18.47 9.82
C GLY A 94 1.43 17.10 10.41
N ARG A 95 0.96 16.79 11.63
CA ARG A 95 1.07 15.46 12.24
C ARG A 95 -0.32 14.87 12.38
N CYS A 96 -0.58 13.84 11.57
CA CYS A 96 -1.72 12.95 11.71
C CYS A 96 -1.54 12.04 12.93
#